data_AF-A0A7J9NLX9-F1
#
_entry.id   AF-A0A7J9NLX9-F1
#
_cell.length_a   1.000
_cell.length_b   1.000
_cell.length_c   1.000
_cell.angle_alpha   90.00
_cell.angle_beta   90.00
_cell.angle_gamma   90.00
#
_symmetry.space_group_name_H-M   'P 1'
#
loop_
_entity.id
_entity.type
_entity.pdbx_description
1 polymer ?
#
loop_
_entity_poly.entity_id
_entity_poly.type
_entity_poly.pdbx_seq_one_letter_code
_entity_poly.pdbx_strand_id
1 'polypeptide(L)'
;MEMDLIETITNWVKWEGRLDLKDPPRFVLETLERHGHTLENLEMALDLLTALGKFEKYKDSRVYIPLHPAKNQIGFFGLLK
;
A
#
# COMPACT_ATOMS: atom_id res chain seq x y z
N MET A 1 16.08 2.51 5.23
CA MET A 1 16.04 1.04 4.97
C MET A 1 14.67 0.72 4.41
N GLU A 2 14.56 -0.03 3.32
CA GLU A 2 13.28 -0.31 2.62
C GLU A 2 12.12 -0.78 3.55
N MET A 3 12.47 -1.42 4.67
CA MET A 3 11.54 -1.87 5.70
C MET A 3 10.70 -0.74 6.34
N ASP A 4 11.25 0.48 6.46
CA ASP A 4 10.56 1.67 7.00
C ASP A 4 9.41 2.15 6.07
N LEU A 5 9.63 2.09 4.75
CA LEU A 5 8.62 2.45 3.75
C LEU A 5 7.45 1.47 3.75
N ILE A 6 7.74 0.18 3.78
CA ILE A 6 6.72 -0.88 3.83
C ILE A 6 5.90 -0.75 5.13
N GLU A 7 6.56 -0.53 6.27
CA GLU A 7 5.88 -0.32 7.55
C GLU A 7 4.99 0.92 7.51
N THR A 8 5.50 2.03 6.99
CA THR A 8 4.76 3.28 6.82
C THR A 8 3.48 3.09 6.02
N ILE A 9 3.57 2.47 4.84
CA ILE A 9 2.41 2.21 3.97
C ILE A 9 1.43 1.25 4.66
N THR A 10 1.95 0.19 5.29
CA THR A 10 1.11 -0.79 6.01
C THR A 10 0.35 -0.14 7.17
N ASN A 11 0.99 0.76 7.91
CA ASN A 11 0.36 1.47 9.02
C ASN A 11 -0.69 2.46 8.52
N TRP A 12 -0.43 3.15 7.40
CA TRP A 12 -1.45 3.96 6.75
C TRP A 12 -2.68 3.13 6.37
N VAL A 13 -2.50 1.98 5.70
CA VAL A 13 -3.61 1.05 5.39
C VAL A 13 -4.35 0.62 6.65
N LYS A 14 -3.64 0.25 7.72
CA LYS A 14 -4.26 -0.21 8.98
C LYS A 14 -5.13 0.86 9.64
N TRP A 15 -4.75 2.13 9.53
CA TRP A 15 -5.44 3.23 10.19
C TRP A 15 -6.66 3.71 9.41
N GLU A 16 -6.53 3.82 8.08
CA GLU A 16 -7.60 4.38 7.24
C GLU A 16 -8.43 3.32 6.51
N GLY A 17 -7.98 2.06 6.49
CA GLY A 17 -8.60 0.97 5.75
C GLY A 17 -8.48 1.10 4.22
N ARG A 18 -7.81 2.15 3.74
CA ARG A 18 -7.62 2.48 2.32
C ARG A 18 -6.36 3.34 2.16
N LEU A 19 -5.89 3.48 0.93
CA LEU A 19 -4.82 4.38 0.53
C LEU A 19 -5.38 5.38 -0.48
N ASP A 20 -5.51 6.65 -0.11
CA ASP A 20 -5.90 7.73 -1.03
C ASP A 20 -4.67 8.55 -1.43
N LEU A 21 -4.17 8.33 -2.65
CA LEU A 21 -2.99 9.06 -3.12
C LEU A 21 -3.27 10.52 -3.52
N LYS A 22 -4.52 10.99 -3.47
CA LYS A 22 -4.82 12.43 -3.62
C LYS A 22 -4.54 13.22 -2.37
N ASP A 23 -4.68 12.59 -1.20
CA ASP A 23 -4.45 13.21 0.11
C ASP A 23 -3.65 12.27 1.02
N PRO A 24 -2.38 11.94 0.65
CA PRO A 24 -1.54 11.08 1.46
C PRO A 24 -1.11 11.79 2.75
N PRO A 25 -1.07 11.09 3.89
CA PRO A 25 -0.55 11.66 5.12
C PRO A 25 0.88 12.16 4.95
N ARG A 26 1.20 13.27 5.61
CA ARG A 26 2.53 13.93 5.51
C ARG A 26 3.69 12.99 5.80
N PHE A 27 3.57 12.10 6.78
CA PHE A 27 4.62 11.15 7.12
C PHE A 27 4.92 10.15 5.98
N VAL A 28 3.93 9.81 5.15
CA VAL A 28 4.12 8.96 3.96
C VAL A 28 4.96 9.69 2.92
N LEU A 29 4.66 10.98 2.68
CA LEU A 29 5.43 11.82 1.76
C LEU A 29 6.89 11.94 2.20
N GLU A 30 7.12 12.20 3.48
CA GLU A 30 8.47 12.32 4.05
C GLU A 30 9.26 11.01 3.94
N THR A 31 8.61 9.85 4.15
CA THR A 31 9.26 8.54 3.98
C THR A 31 9.55 8.23 2.50
N LEU A 32 8.65 8.57 1.58
CA LEU A 32 8.90 8.42 0.14
C LEU A 32 10.11 9.26 -0.31
N GLU A 33 10.15 10.54 0.08
CA GLU A 33 11.25 11.45 -0.27
C GLU A 33 12.59 10.95 0.28
N ARG A 34 12.63 10.52 1.55
CA ARG A 34 13.81 9.94 2.19
C ARG A 34 14.38 8.74 1.42
N HIS A 35 13.51 8.00 0.75
CA HIS A 35 13.87 6.84 -0.07
C HIS A 35 14.09 7.16 -1.56
N GLY A 36 13.97 8.42 -1.97
CA GLY A 36 14.09 8.80 -3.37
C GLY A 36 12.92 8.30 -4.24
N HIS A 37 11.75 8.11 -3.63
CA HIS A 37 10.54 7.69 -4.32
C HIS A 37 9.52 8.83 -4.41
N THR A 38 8.66 8.70 -5.41
CA THR A 38 7.56 9.62 -5.70
C THR A 38 6.21 8.96 -5.44
N LEU A 39 5.13 9.74 -5.41
CA LEU A 39 3.78 9.19 -5.39
C LEU A 39 3.47 8.40 -6.66
N GLU A 40 4.03 8.76 -7.81
CA GLU A 40 3.89 7.97 -9.05
C GLU A 40 4.54 6.59 -8.91
N ASN A 41 5.69 6.49 -8.23
CA ASN A 41 6.30 5.18 -7.95
C ASN A 41 5.40 4.32 -7.06
N LEU A 42 4.79 4.91 -6.03
CA LEU A 42 3.84 4.23 -5.16
C LEU A 42 2.57 3.82 -5.92
N GLU A 43 2.03 4.69 -6.77
CA GLU A 43 0.87 4.38 -7.60
C GLU A 43 1.14 3.18 -8.52
N MET A 44 2.29 3.18 -9.21
CA MET A 44 2.69 2.07 -10.07
C MET A 44 2.80 0.74 -9.29
N ALA A 45 3.35 0.78 -8.07
CA ALA A 45 3.43 -0.39 -7.21
C ALA A 45 2.03 -0.88 -6.78
N LEU A 46 1.12 0.03 -6.43
CA LEU A 46 -0.25 -0.31 -6.05
C LEU A 46 -1.08 -0.81 -7.23
N ASP A 47 -0.86 -0.29 -8.44
CA ASP A 47 -1.47 -0.81 -9.67
C ASP A 47 -1.00 -2.24 -9.97
N LEU A 48 0.30 -2.53 -9.80
CA LEU A 48 0.82 -3.89 -9.90
C LEU A 48 0.19 -4.81 -8.85
N LEU A 49 0.09 -4.36 -7.60
CA LEU A 49 -0.55 -5.13 -6.53
C LEU A 49 -2.06 -5.33 -6.77
N THR A 50 -2.72 -4.39 -7.43
CA THR A 50 -4.11 -4.51 -7.88
C THR A 50 -4.24 -5.60 -8.94
N ALA A 51 -3.34 -5.61 -9.94
CA ALA A 51 -3.30 -6.66 -10.96
C ALA A 51 -3.02 -8.06 -10.38
N LEU A 52 -2.31 -8.13 -9.25
CA LEU A 52 -2.05 -9.36 -8.49
C LEU A 52 -3.19 -9.74 -7.52
N GLY A 53 -4.32 -9.02 -7.53
CA GLY A 53 -5.47 -9.28 -6.68
C GLY A 53 -5.23 -9.01 -5.19
N LYS A 54 -4.30 -8.10 -4.87
CA LYS A 54 -3.98 -7.71 -3.48
C LYS A 54 -4.74 -6.47 -3.04
N PHE A 55 -5.07 -5.61 -4.00
CA PHE A 55 -5.87 -4.40 -3.80
C PHE A 55 -7.00 -4.35 -4.84
N GLU A 56 -8.02 -3.57 -4.51
CA GLU A 56 -9.02 -3.08 -5.45
C GLU A 56 -8.82 -1.56 -5.61
N LYS A 57 -8.86 -1.06 -6.84
CA LYS A 57 -8.76 0.38 -7.14
C LYS A 57 -10.16 0.91 -7.46
N TYR A 58 -10.60 1.96 -6.77
CA TYR A 58 -11.85 2.62 -7.14
C TYR A 58 -11.72 3.23 -8.54
N LYS A 59 -12.74 2.99 -9.38
CA LYS A 59 -12.75 3.41 -10.79
C LYS A 59 -12.45 4.90 -10.93
N ASP A 60 -11.56 5.24 -11.88
CA ASP A 60 -11.16 6.61 -12.21
C ASP A 60 -10.63 7.43 -11.01
N SER A 61 -10.11 6.75 -9.98
CA SER A 61 -9.54 7.35 -8.78
C SER A 61 -8.11 6.84 -8.50
N ARG A 62 -7.40 7.49 -7.56
CA ARG A 62 -6.13 7.01 -7.01
C ARG A 62 -6.31 6.43 -5.60
N VAL A 63 -7.46 5.80 -5.36
CA VAL A 63 -7.81 5.20 -4.07
C VAL A 63 -7.75 3.68 -4.18
N TYR A 64 -7.00 3.07 -3.28
CA TYR A 64 -6.75 1.63 -3.23
C TYR A 64 -7.25 1.04 -1.92
N ILE A 65 -7.93 -0.09 -2.00
CA ILE A 65 -8.49 -0.82 -0.87
C ILE A 65 -7.78 -2.16 -0.78
N PRO A 66 -7.16 -2.52 0.36
CA PRO A 66 -6.58 -3.84 0.52
C PRO A 66 -7.69 -4.89 0.43
N LEU A 67 -7.50 -5.88 -0.44
CA LEU A 67 -8.33 -7.07 -0.43
C LEU A 67 -7.87 -7.94 0.72
N HIS A 68 -8.63 -7.97 1.82
CA HIS A 68 -8.37 -8.95 2.87
C HIS A 68 -8.57 -10.35 2.29
N PRO A 69 -7.62 -11.29 2.45
CA PRO A 69 -7.90 -12.68 2.15
C PRO A 69 -9.13 -13.07 2.98
N ALA A 70 -10.20 -13.50 2.30
CA ALA A 70 -11.53 -13.65 2.85
C ALA A 70 -11.56 -14.69 3.98
N LYS A 71 -11.16 -14.33 5.21
CA LYS A 71 -11.14 -15.14 6.45
C LYS A 71 -10.68 -16.61 6.39
N ASN A 72 -10.23 -17.11 5.24
CA ASN A 72 -9.88 -18.50 4.96
C ASN A 72 -8.99 -18.51 3.72
N GLN A 73 -7.70 -18.19 3.90
CA GLN A 73 -6.59 -18.84 3.20
C GLN A 73 -5.27 -18.18 3.63
N ILE A 74 -4.62 -18.82 4.59
CA ILE A 74 -3.18 -19.13 4.64
C ILE A 74 -2.24 -18.01 4.13
N GLY A 75 -1.64 -17.30 5.09
CA GLY A 75 -0.24 -16.89 5.05
C GLY A 75 0.21 -16.02 3.87
N PHE A 76 -0.10 -14.72 3.92
CA PHE A 76 0.61 -13.72 3.10
C PHE A 76 2.07 -13.51 3.52
N PHE A 77 2.45 -14.01 4.70
CA PHE A 77 3.84 -14.23 5.09
C PHE A 77 4.05 -15.73 5.32
N GLY A 78 4.37 -16.46 4.26
CA GLY A 78 5.14 -17.71 4.35
C GLY A 78 6.63 -17.46 4.65
N LEU A 79 6.95 -16.34 5.30
CA LEU A 79 8.28 -15.95 5.75
C LEU A 79 8.18 -15.68 7.24
N LEU A 80 7.97 -16.75 8.01
CA LEU A 80 8.42 -16.95 9.39
C LEU A 80 8.07 -18.41 9.70
N LYS A 81 9.08 -19.28 9.58
CA LYS A 81 9.10 -20.54 10.32
C LYS A 81 9.37 -20.23 11.79
#